data_AF-A0A7X9KQ01-F1
#
_entry.id   AF-A0A7X9KQ01-F1
#
_cell.length_a   1.000
_cell.length_b   1.000
_cell.length_c   1.000
_cell.angle_alpha   90.00
_cell.angle_beta   90.00
_cell.angle_gamma   90.00
#
_symmetry.space_group_name_H-M   'P 1'
#
loop_
_entity.id
_entity.type
_entity.pdbx_description
1 polymer ?
#
loop_
_entity_poly.entity_id
_entity_poly.type
_entity_poly.pdbx_seq_one_letter_code
_entity_poly.pdbx_strand_id
1 'polypeptide(L)'
;MRMQFLILIFLIFGLQSFAQKKDPQNIIIPTYEHCKEKWDYTFVKDTITGSVIYFEKAPFACGNISTASITIIKTKKGDSLRIIQVCDTTIFISLKQMLSIIPDYTNYSNIALPFNTSKTDCEVKKTIYGKVWKP
;
A
#
# COMPACT_ATOMS: atom_id res chain seq x y z
N MET A 1 -58.37 18.79 -21.82
CA MET A 1 -57.60 19.88 -21.16
C MET A 1 -57.19 19.62 -19.70
N ARG A 2 -57.77 18.68 -18.94
CA ARG A 2 -57.36 18.45 -17.53
C ARG A 2 -56.09 17.61 -17.34
N MET A 3 -55.78 16.69 -18.28
CA MET A 3 -54.63 15.77 -18.16
C MET A 3 -53.29 16.42 -18.52
N GLN A 4 -53.29 17.43 -19.39
CA GLN A 4 -52.08 18.19 -19.77
C GLN A 4 -51.58 19.10 -18.64
N PHE A 5 -52.47 19.54 -17.74
CA PHE A 5 -52.11 20.37 -16.59
C PHE A 5 -51.30 19.59 -15.53
N LEU A 6 -51.57 18.29 -15.37
CA LEU A 6 -50.88 17.43 -14.40
C LEU A 6 -49.43 17.13 -14.80
N ILE A 7 -49.17 16.99 -16.11
CA ILE A 7 -47.81 16.76 -16.63
C ILE A 7 -46.92 17.99 -16.42
N LEU A 8 -47.49 19.19 -16.52
CA LEU A 8 -46.76 20.45 -16.29
C LEU A 8 -46.35 20.58 -14.81
N ILE A 9 -47.20 20.17 -13.88
CA ILE A 9 -46.91 20.19 -12.43
C ILE A 9 -45.76 19.22 -12.12
N PHE A 10 -45.76 18.02 -12.70
CA PHE A 10 -44.71 17.03 -12.44
C PHE A 10 -43.33 17.47 -12.96
N LEU A 11 -43.28 18.22 -14.07
CA LEU A 11 -42.03 18.79 -14.60
C LEU A 11 -41.47 19.92 -13.74
N ILE A 12 -42.31 20.71 -13.06
CA ILE A 12 -41.86 21.81 -12.20
C ILE A 12 -41.28 21.28 -10.88
N PHE A 13 -41.83 20.18 -10.33
CA PHE A 13 -41.32 19.58 -9.09
C PHE A 13 -40.11 18.66 -9.28
N GLY A 14 -39.81 18.22 -10.51
CA GLY A 14 -38.66 17.36 -10.81
C GLY A 14 -37.28 18.07 -10.83
N LEU A 15 -37.25 19.40 -10.79
CA LEU A 15 -36.01 20.19 -10.90
C LEU A 15 -35.36 20.54 -9.56
N GLN A 16 -35.83 19.98 -8.44
CA GLN A 16 -35.09 20.06 -7.18
C GLN A 16 -33.90 19.08 -7.21
N SER A 17 -32.91 19.42 -8.02
CA SER A 17 -31.57 18.84 -7.92
C SER A 17 -31.01 19.19 -6.55
N PHE A 18 -31.00 18.22 -5.64
CA PHE A 18 -30.19 18.29 -4.44
C PHE A 18 -28.72 18.32 -4.88
N ALA A 19 -28.18 19.51 -5.10
CA ALA A 19 -26.74 19.70 -5.11
C ALA A 19 -26.27 19.24 -3.74
N GLN A 20 -25.69 18.04 -3.68
CA GLN A 20 -25.03 17.55 -2.47
C GLN A 20 -23.96 18.58 -2.14
N LYS A 21 -24.19 19.38 -1.11
CA LYS A 21 -23.16 20.23 -0.52
C LYS A 21 -22.05 19.25 -0.16
N LYS A 22 -20.92 19.33 -0.88
CA LYS A 22 -19.67 18.73 -0.42
C LYS A 22 -19.43 19.36 0.94
N ASP A 23 -19.87 18.67 1.99
CA ASP A 23 -19.29 18.88 3.29
C ASP A 23 -17.80 18.69 3.05
N PRO A 24 -16.93 19.66 3.34
CA PRO A 24 -15.52 19.38 3.46
C PRO A 24 -15.43 18.44 4.67
N GLN A 25 -15.69 17.16 4.43
CA GLN A 25 -15.19 16.12 5.28
C GLN A 25 -13.73 16.48 5.40
N ASN A 26 -13.30 16.90 6.59
CA ASN A 26 -11.95 16.65 7.04
C ASN A 26 -11.81 15.14 6.87
N ILE A 27 -11.44 14.72 5.66
CA ILE A 27 -10.95 13.40 5.40
C ILE A 27 -9.72 13.41 6.27
N ILE A 28 -9.87 12.86 7.48
CA ILE A 28 -8.75 12.48 8.30
C ILE A 28 -8.12 11.41 7.44
N ILE A 29 -7.22 11.84 6.56
CA ILE A 29 -6.37 10.96 5.80
C ILE A 29 -5.72 10.14 6.89
N PRO A 30 -6.08 8.85 7.01
CA PRO A 30 -5.58 8.05 8.09
C PRO A 30 -4.05 8.12 8.01
N THR A 31 -3.41 8.38 9.14
CA THR A 31 -2.00 8.80 9.26
C THR A 31 -1.00 7.92 8.49
N TYR A 32 -1.39 6.73 8.07
CA TYR A 32 -0.64 5.83 7.20
C TYR A 32 -0.46 6.35 5.76
N GLU A 33 -1.46 6.99 5.13
CA GLU A 33 -1.31 7.48 3.74
C GLU A 33 -0.27 8.60 3.66
N HIS A 34 -0.23 9.47 4.67
CA HIS A 34 0.74 10.57 4.72
C HIS A 34 2.20 10.09 4.82
N CYS A 35 2.45 8.93 5.42
CA CYS A 35 3.80 8.38 5.49
C CYS A 35 4.20 7.68 4.18
N LYS A 36 3.24 7.04 3.49
CA LYS A 36 3.47 6.38 2.19
C LYS A 36 3.91 7.36 1.10
N GLU A 37 3.38 8.58 1.10
CA GLU A 37 3.79 9.63 0.16
C GLU A 37 5.28 9.99 0.23
N LYS A 38 5.92 9.74 1.39
CA LYS A 38 7.34 10.05 1.62
C LYS A 38 8.27 8.86 1.32
N TRP A 39 7.73 7.73 0.89
CA TRP A 39 8.54 6.56 0.60
C TRP A 39 9.29 6.76 -0.70
N ASP A 40 10.61 6.77 -0.61
CA ASP A 40 11.47 6.67 -1.76
C ASP A 40 11.57 5.19 -2.16
N TYR A 41 10.99 4.83 -3.30
CA TYR A 41 10.98 3.49 -3.84
C TYR A 41 12.16 3.31 -4.79
N THR A 42 13.15 2.52 -4.38
CA THR A 42 14.29 2.18 -5.24
C THR A 42 14.44 0.67 -5.38
N PHE A 43 15.03 0.24 -6.50
CA PHE A 43 15.50 -1.13 -6.63
C PHE A 43 16.76 -1.33 -5.80
N VAL A 44 16.87 -2.51 -5.18
CA VAL A 44 18.13 -2.97 -4.58
C VAL A 44 19.16 -3.17 -5.71
N LYS A 45 20.35 -2.56 -5.59
CA LYS A 45 21.44 -2.71 -6.57
C LYS A 45 22.41 -3.84 -6.21
N ASP A 46 22.73 -3.95 -4.93
CA ASP A 46 23.64 -4.95 -4.37
C ASP A 46 22.94 -5.78 -3.30
N THR A 47 23.41 -7.00 -3.01
CA THR A 47 22.84 -7.82 -1.95
C THR A 47 22.92 -7.11 -0.59
N ILE A 48 21.78 -6.94 0.06
CA ILE A 48 21.68 -6.32 1.39
C ILE A 48 21.40 -7.40 2.42
N THR A 49 22.13 -7.40 3.54
CA THR A 49 21.88 -8.33 4.64
C THR A 49 21.40 -7.61 5.90
N GLY A 50 20.41 -8.17 6.58
CA GLY A 50 19.92 -7.61 7.84
C GLY A 50 19.07 -8.59 8.65
N SER A 51 18.82 -8.25 9.91
CA SER A 51 17.94 -9.01 10.79
C SER A 51 16.51 -8.50 10.69
N VAL A 52 15.54 -9.40 10.63
CA VAL A 52 14.13 -9.06 10.54
C VAL A 52 13.65 -8.45 11.85
N ILE A 53 13.08 -7.26 11.78
CA ILE A 53 12.43 -6.60 12.93
C ILE A 53 10.91 -6.54 12.77
N TYR A 54 10.41 -6.71 11.55
CA TYR A 54 8.98 -6.77 11.26
C TYR A 54 8.73 -7.55 9.97
N PHE A 55 7.61 -8.28 9.91
CA PHE A 55 7.14 -8.96 8.72
C PHE A 55 5.62 -8.97 8.70
N GLU A 56 5.04 -8.59 7.57
CA GLU A 56 3.62 -8.68 7.29
C GLU A 56 3.41 -9.34 5.92
N LYS A 57 2.58 -10.38 5.90
CA LYS A 57 2.26 -11.12 4.68
C LYS A 57 1.42 -10.28 3.74
N ALA A 58 1.47 -10.62 2.46
CA ALA A 58 0.57 -10.06 1.47
C ALA A 58 -0.90 -10.34 1.88
N PRO A 59 -1.81 -9.37 1.70
CA PRO A 59 -3.20 -9.50 2.16
C PRO A 59 -3.99 -10.56 1.38
N PHE A 60 -3.58 -10.87 0.16
CA PHE A 60 -4.14 -11.91 -0.70
C PHE A 60 -3.09 -12.43 -1.68
N ALA A 61 -3.37 -13.57 -2.31
CA ALA A 61 -2.50 -14.14 -3.33
C ALA A 61 -2.42 -13.22 -4.56
N CYS A 62 -1.30 -13.29 -5.28
CA CYS A 62 -1.20 -12.62 -6.57
C CYS A 62 -2.11 -13.25 -7.61
N GLY A 63 -2.69 -12.39 -8.44
CA GLY A 63 -3.49 -12.78 -9.59
C GLY A 63 -3.51 -11.62 -10.59
N ASN A 64 -4.70 -11.15 -10.94
CA ASN A 64 -4.85 -9.96 -11.79
C ASN A 64 -4.29 -8.67 -11.15
N ILE A 65 -4.17 -8.66 -9.82
CA ILE A 65 -3.56 -7.56 -9.06
C ILE A 65 -2.30 -8.11 -8.40
N SER A 66 -1.19 -7.37 -8.53
CA SER A 66 0.03 -7.68 -7.78
C SER A 66 -0.16 -7.33 -6.32
N THR A 67 0.15 -8.26 -5.42
CA THR A 67 0.21 -8.02 -3.98
C THR A 67 1.65 -8.12 -3.51
N ALA A 68 1.96 -7.48 -2.39
CA ALA A 68 3.28 -7.62 -1.80
C ALA A 68 3.21 -7.88 -0.30
N SER A 69 4.22 -8.59 0.20
CA SER A 69 4.53 -8.61 1.63
C SER A 69 5.49 -7.48 1.97
N ILE A 70 5.48 -7.07 3.24
CA ILE A 70 6.38 -6.06 3.78
C ILE A 70 7.30 -6.73 4.80
N THR A 71 8.60 -6.61 4.59
CA THR A 71 9.61 -7.03 5.56
C THR A 71 10.43 -5.81 5.96
N ILE A 72 10.60 -5.53 7.25
CA ILE A 72 11.54 -4.51 7.71
C ILE A 72 12.74 -5.22 8.31
N ILE A 73 13.92 -4.89 7.80
CA ILE A 73 15.19 -5.40 8.30
C ILE A 73 15.98 -4.27 8.97
N LYS A 74 16.79 -4.63 9.95
CA LYS A 74 17.86 -3.80 10.48
C LYS A 74 19.19 -4.29 9.92
N THR A 75 19.87 -3.44 9.18
CA THR A 75 21.18 -3.75 8.60
C THR A 75 22.26 -3.76 9.68
N LYS A 76 23.44 -4.34 9.37
CA LYS A 76 24.60 -4.28 10.26
C LYS A 76 25.05 -2.84 10.58
N LYS A 77 24.77 -1.88 9.70
CA LYS A 77 25.09 -0.46 9.90
C LYS A 77 24.10 0.24 10.83
N GLY A 78 23.03 -0.45 11.25
CA GLY A 78 21.99 0.10 12.13
C GLY A 78 20.80 0.69 11.37
N ASP A 79 20.90 0.87 10.05
CA ASP A 79 19.81 1.38 9.21
C ASP A 79 18.64 0.40 9.16
N SER A 80 17.42 0.92 9.24
CA SER A 80 16.19 0.17 8.98
C SER A 80 15.77 0.33 7.52
N LEU A 81 15.47 -0.78 6.86
CA LEU A 81 15.04 -0.80 5.46
C LEU A 81 13.73 -1.56 5.33
N ARG A 82 12.76 -0.97 4.62
CA ARG A 82 11.50 -1.61 4.24
C ARG A 82 11.70 -2.32 2.90
N ILE A 83 11.50 -3.62 2.88
CA ILE A 83 11.56 -4.45 1.68
C ILE A 83 10.13 -4.74 1.24
N ILE A 84 9.83 -4.41 -0.01
CA ILE A 84 8.58 -4.76 -0.67
C ILE A 84 8.84 -5.97 -1.55
N GLN A 85 8.21 -7.10 -1.21
CA GLN A 85 8.36 -8.34 -1.94
C GLN A 85 7.06 -8.68 -2.66
N VAL A 86 7.06 -8.49 -3.97
CA VAL A 86 5.86 -8.59 -4.78
C VAL A 86 5.65 -10.03 -5.24
N CYS A 87 4.43 -10.54 -5.08
CA CYS A 87 4.00 -11.86 -5.52
C CYS A 87 4.79 -13.06 -5.00
N ASP A 88 5.45 -12.92 -3.86
CA ASP A 88 6.07 -14.05 -3.18
C ASP A 88 5.10 -14.66 -2.15
N THR A 89 4.46 -15.76 -2.53
CA THR A 89 3.55 -16.53 -1.68
C THR A 89 4.25 -17.62 -0.88
N THR A 90 5.52 -17.88 -1.17
CA THR A 90 6.28 -18.98 -0.55
C THR A 90 7.00 -18.55 0.73
N ILE A 91 6.88 -17.27 1.08
CA ILE A 91 7.71 -16.67 2.11
C ILE A 91 7.12 -16.83 3.50
N PHE A 92 7.83 -17.63 4.29
CA PHE A 92 7.79 -17.60 5.73
C PHE A 92 9.06 -16.93 6.24
N ILE A 93 8.88 -15.87 7.02
CA ILE A 93 9.94 -15.07 7.64
C ILE A 93 9.64 -14.95 9.13
N SER A 94 10.64 -15.25 9.95
CA SER A 94 10.57 -15.10 11.40
C SER A 94 11.27 -13.83 11.86
N LEU A 95 10.81 -13.25 12.97
CA LEU A 95 11.54 -12.15 13.61
C LEU A 95 12.95 -12.60 14.01
N LYS A 96 13.90 -11.65 13.96
CA LYS A 96 15.34 -11.84 14.21
C LYS A 96 16.07 -12.73 13.20
N GLN A 97 15.37 -13.32 12.22
CA GLN A 97 16.00 -14.09 11.15
C GLN A 97 16.92 -13.17 10.33
N MET A 98 18.11 -13.67 9.99
CA MET A 98 19.00 -12.99 9.05
C MET A 98 18.55 -13.29 7.63
N LEU A 99 18.33 -12.25 6.83
CA LEU A 99 17.94 -12.36 5.42
C LEU A 99 18.95 -11.67 4.52
N SER A 100 19.10 -12.23 3.33
CA SER A 100 19.78 -11.59 2.21
C SER A 100 18.74 -11.13 1.20
N ILE A 101 18.71 -9.83 0.93
CA ILE A 101 17.82 -9.22 -0.06
C ILE A 101 18.63 -9.02 -1.33
N ILE A 102 18.21 -9.67 -2.41
CA ILE A 102 18.83 -9.56 -3.73
C ILE A 102 18.01 -8.61 -4.62
N PRO A 103 18.64 -8.02 -5.64
CA PRO A 103 17.94 -7.22 -6.64
C PRO A 103 16.75 -7.95 -7.26
N ASP A 104 15.64 -7.23 -7.44
CA ASP A 104 14.50 -7.67 -8.23
C ASP A 104 14.13 -6.55 -9.21
N TYR A 105 14.45 -6.75 -10.48
CA TYR A 105 14.22 -5.75 -11.53
C TYR A 105 12.86 -5.88 -12.20
N THR A 106 11.97 -6.69 -11.64
CA THR A 106 10.63 -6.86 -12.18
C THR A 106 9.87 -5.55 -12.03
N ASN A 107 9.33 -5.04 -13.13
CA ASN A 107 8.52 -3.82 -13.11
C ASN A 107 7.09 -4.19 -12.71
N TYR A 108 6.68 -3.75 -11.54
CA TYR A 108 5.35 -3.99 -10.99
C TYR A 108 4.54 -2.71 -11.02
N SER A 109 3.33 -2.79 -11.58
CA SER A 109 2.33 -1.71 -11.52
C SER A 109 1.18 -2.12 -10.61
N ASN A 110 0.55 -1.16 -9.93
CA ASN A 110 -0.65 -1.38 -9.11
C ASN A 110 -0.48 -2.44 -8.02
N ILE A 111 0.54 -2.29 -7.18
CA ILE A 111 0.80 -3.23 -6.08
C ILE A 111 -0.12 -2.91 -4.89
N ALA A 112 -0.91 -3.90 -4.46
CA ALA A 112 -1.61 -3.85 -3.19
C ALA A 112 -0.68 -4.24 -2.04
N LEU A 113 -0.46 -3.30 -1.13
CA LEU A 113 0.29 -3.50 0.11
C LEU A 113 -0.66 -3.91 1.24
N PRO A 114 -0.17 -4.61 2.28
CA PRO A 114 -0.98 -4.97 3.43
C PRO A 114 -1.47 -3.71 4.18
N PHE A 115 -2.58 -3.89 4.91
CA PHE A 115 -3.33 -2.78 5.53
C PHE A 115 -2.77 -2.35 6.89
N ASN A 116 -2.08 -3.23 7.63
CA ASN A 116 -1.66 -2.95 9.00
C ASN A 116 -0.21 -2.48 9.06
N THR A 117 0.05 -1.35 8.41
CA THR A 117 1.38 -0.80 8.36
C THR A 117 1.62 0.06 9.62
N SER A 118 1.97 -0.66 10.69
CA SER A 118 2.37 -0.23 12.04
C SER A 118 2.96 1.18 12.17
N LYS A 119 2.94 1.76 13.38
CA LYS A 119 3.68 2.98 13.81
C LYS A 119 5.11 3.11 13.25
N THR A 120 5.77 1.97 12.99
CA THR A 120 7.09 1.84 12.36
C THR A 120 7.16 2.40 10.94
N ASP A 121 6.01 2.62 10.28
CA ASP A 121 5.97 3.00 8.88
C ASP A 121 6.54 4.39 8.60
N CYS A 122 6.33 5.29 9.56
CA CYS A 122 6.82 6.66 9.49
C CYS A 122 8.29 6.78 9.97
N GLU A 123 8.81 5.76 10.65
CA GLU A 123 10.20 5.72 11.13
C GLU A 123 11.16 5.24 10.04
N VAL A 124 10.69 4.35 9.16
CA VAL A 124 11.50 3.80 8.07
C VAL A 124 11.44 4.68 6.83
N LYS A 125 12.56 5.35 6.54
CA LYS A 125 12.69 6.34 5.46
C LYS A 125 13.04 5.75 4.09
N LYS A 126 13.48 4.48 4.02
CA LYS A 126 13.93 3.85 2.78
C LYS A 126 13.10 2.61 2.49
N THR A 127 12.48 2.60 1.31
CA THR A 127 11.66 1.50 0.80
C THR A 127 12.31 0.93 -0.45
N ILE A 128 12.54 -0.37 -0.49
CA ILE A 128 13.25 -1.01 -1.59
C ILE A 128 12.49 -2.22 -2.12
N TYR A 129 12.51 -2.38 -3.45
CA TYR A 129 12.06 -3.61 -4.10
C TYR A 129 13.19 -4.62 -4.13
N GLY A 130 12.90 -5.85 -3.73
CA GLY A 130 13.87 -6.93 -3.75
C GLY A 130 13.25 -8.29 -3.46
N LYS A 131 14.01 -9.35 -3.71
CA LYS A 131 13.66 -10.72 -3.34
C LYS A 131 14.48 -11.15 -2.13
N VAL A 132 13.83 -11.78 -1.16
CA VAL A 132 14.54 -12.47 -0.09
C VAL A 132 15.12 -13.75 -0.68
N TRP A 133 16.43 -13.85 -0.64
CA TRP A 133 17.14 -15.08 -0.96
C TRP A 133 17.30 -15.92 0.30
N LYS A 134 16.82 -17.17 0.22
CA LYS A 134 17.08 -18.21 1.21
C LYS A 134 18.18 -19.10 0.63
N PRO A 135 19.35 -19.21 1.27
CA PRO A 135 20.36 -20.19 0.88
C PRO A 135 19.84 -21.62 1.06
#